data_AF-A0A321L5W8-F1
#
_entry.id   AF-A0A321L5W8-F1
#
_cell.length_a   1.000
_cell.length_b   1.000
_cell.length_c   1.000
_cell.angle_alpha   90.00
_cell.angle_beta   90.00
_cell.angle_gamma   90.00
#
_symmetry.space_group_name_H-M   'P 1'
#
loop_
_entity.id
_entity.type
_entity.pdbx_description
1 polymer ?
#
loop_
_entity_poly.entity_id
_entity_poly.type
_entity_poly.pdbx_seq_one_letter_code
_entity_poly.pdbx_strand_id
1 'polypeptide(L)'
;MLLLVYCGAQQEAASPWQTQAGEFVQSILARAGTPSAITVNFDNASAISSADYDALKKILLTDFRNSGVRLVKAELSQAQVQITFSENWQSYVWVANIRQASGNQVVIKKVARPQKSSSTRTPTLTLRRNLVWQQEAPILDLFNDGKSLIILESEQIAAYANDNGQWRPRQTLAISHERSSPRDLRGRLQVNGSQITAFLPGTLCSGSISPPALQCRTSDDPWQVDQNLAAFFSPARNFFTGVLAGHSAGETVPAFFSGAAIEKGDLRQWVFAGTDGRARLYISNLATPVSTVSDWGSNIAAVQSSCGTGWQVLITFPNDLTHADAVQAMEFQNHEAVSVSSSTELSGPVLAFWPGETPQTANAVVQSLATNKYEAWNFTVACNP
;
A
#
# COMPACT_ATOMS: atom_id res chain seq x y z
N MET A 1 -36.48 50.31 5.56
CA MET A 1 -35.21 49.58 5.69
C MET A 1 -35.50 48.33 6.53
N LEU A 2 -35.85 47.22 5.88
CA LEU A 2 -36.18 45.94 6.51
C LEU A 2 -35.06 44.96 6.18
N LEU A 3 -34.29 44.57 7.19
CA LEU A 3 -33.19 43.61 7.09
C LEU A 3 -33.76 42.18 7.15
N LEU A 4 -33.69 41.47 6.03
CA LEU A 4 -33.92 40.02 5.96
C LEU A 4 -32.65 39.30 6.42
N VAL A 5 -32.72 38.64 7.58
CA VAL A 5 -31.68 37.74 8.07
C VAL A 5 -31.87 36.39 7.39
N TYR A 6 -30.97 36.05 6.46
CA TYR A 6 -30.86 34.70 5.91
C TYR A 6 -30.13 33.81 6.94
N CYS A 7 -30.87 32.89 7.55
CA CYS A 7 -30.29 31.80 8.33
C CYS A 7 -29.88 30.69 7.36
N GLY A 8 -28.58 30.60 7.03
CA GLY A 8 -28.04 29.48 6.28
C GLY A 8 -27.98 28.25 7.18
N ALA A 9 -28.88 27.29 6.98
CA ALA A 9 -28.74 25.98 7.57
C ALA A 9 -27.51 25.30 6.94
N GLN A 10 -26.44 25.12 7.72
CA GLN A 10 -25.36 24.21 7.34
C GLN A 10 -25.94 22.80 7.34
N GLN A 11 -26.15 22.23 6.16
CA GLN A 11 -26.47 20.82 5.99
C GLN A 11 -25.21 20.04 6.35
N GLU A 12 -25.18 19.44 7.55
CA GLU A 12 -24.17 18.42 7.89
C GLU A 12 -24.23 17.33 6.83
N ALA A 13 -23.13 17.14 6.10
CA ALA A 13 -23.03 16.06 5.14
C ALA A 13 -23.30 14.74 5.86
N ALA A 14 -24.26 13.95 5.35
CA ALA A 14 -24.60 12.67 5.94
C ALA A 14 -23.35 11.78 5.99
N SER A 15 -23.08 11.18 7.16
CA SER A 15 -21.97 10.26 7.33
C SER A 15 -22.03 9.16 6.25
N PRO A 16 -20.90 8.77 5.61
CA PRO A 16 -20.89 7.74 4.58
C PRO A 16 -21.39 6.38 5.10
N TRP A 17 -21.50 6.24 6.41
CA TRP A 17 -21.93 5.03 7.10
C TRP A 17 -23.42 4.98 7.41
N GLN A 18 -24.15 6.09 7.31
CA GLN A 18 -25.49 6.25 7.87
C GLN A 18 -26.48 5.20 7.36
N THR A 19 -26.59 5.04 6.04
CA THR A 19 -27.50 4.06 5.42
C THR A 19 -27.13 2.62 5.81
N GLN A 20 -25.82 2.33 5.84
CA GLN A 20 -25.32 0.97 6.03
C GLN A 20 -25.50 0.52 7.48
N ALA A 21 -25.33 1.47 8.42
CA ALA A 21 -25.59 1.31 9.84
C ALA A 21 -27.07 1.02 10.14
N GLY A 22 -27.98 1.81 9.57
CA GLY A 22 -29.42 1.63 9.76
C GLY A 22 -29.90 0.24 9.31
N GLU A 23 -29.53 -0.17 8.11
CA GLU A 23 -29.85 -1.51 7.58
C GLU A 23 -29.22 -2.65 8.42
N PHE A 24 -28.04 -2.43 8.99
CA PHE A 24 -27.38 -3.41 9.86
C PHE A 24 -28.14 -3.57 11.19
N VAL A 25 -28.56 -2.46 11.80
CA VAL A 25 -29.40 -2.46 13.00
C VAL A 25 -30.73 -3.17 12.73
N GLN A 26 -31.38 -2.88 11.60
CA GLN A 26 -32.61 -3.57 11.22
C GLN A 26 -32.41 -5.09 11.09
N SER A 27 -31.30 -5.52 10.49
CA SER A 27 -30.96 -6.93 10.36
C SER A 27 -30.73 -7.60 11.73
N ILE A 28 -30.08 -6.90 12.67
CA ILE A 28 -29.87 -7.35 14.04
C ILE A 28 -31.23 -7.52 14.75
N LEU A 29 -32.11 -6.53 14.67
CA LEU A 29 -33.41 -6.56 15.35
C LEU A 29 -34.37 -7.59 14.76
N ALA A 30 -34.35 -7.77 13.44
CA ALA A 30 -35.12 -8.82 12.76
C ALA A 30 -34.69 -10.21 13.21
N ARG A 31 -33.39 -10.41 13.47
CA ARG A 31 -32.84 -11.67 13.96
C ARG A 31 -33.15 -11.88 15.45
N ALA A 32 -32.94 -10.85 16.26
CA ALA A 32 -33.15 -10.85 17.71
C ALA A 32 -34.62 -10.88 18.16
N GLY A 33 -35.59 -10.75 17.24
CA GLY A 33 -37.01 -10.73 17.60
C GLY A 33 -37.46 -9.46 18.33
N THR A 34 -36.88 -8.30 18.00
CA THR A 34 -37.26 -6.97 18.52
C THR A 34 -37.29 -6.85 20.06
N PRO A 35 -36.17 -7.05 20.77
CA PRO A 35 -36.08 -6.83 22.21
C PRO A 35 -36.31 -5.35 22.56
N SER A 36 -36.99 -5.08 23.69
CA SER A 36 -37.24 -3.70 24.14
C SER A 36 -36.04 -3.10 24.89
N ALA A 37 -35.13 -3.93 25.38
CA ALA A 37 -33.90 -3.50 26.07
C ALA A 37 -32.71 -4.39 25.74
N ILE A 38 -31.59 -3.79 25.31
CA ILE A 38 -30.36 -4.52 24.95
C ILE A 38 -29.11 -3.87 25.55
N THR A 39 -28.03 -4.63 25.61
CA THR A 39 -26.66 -4.10 25.79
C THR A 39 -25.90 -4.24 24.48
N VAL A 40 -25.13 -3.22 24.11
CA VAL A 40 -24.30 -3.24 22.89
C VAL A 40 -22.85 -2.94 23.24
N ASN A 41 -21.95 -3.81 22.80
CA ASN A 41 -20.51 -3.68 22.93
C ASN A 41 -19.87 -3.66 21.54
N PHE A 42 -18.70 -3.04 21.42
CA PHE A 42 -18.02 -2.85 20.13
C PHE A 42 -16.56 -3.23 20.20
N ASP A 43 -16.08 -3.94 19.18
CA ASP A 43 -14.66 -4.19 18.92
C ASP A 43 -14.28 -3.75 17.51
N ASN A 44 -13.05 -3.27 17.36
CA ASN A 44 -12.48 -2.93 16.06
C ASN A 44 -11.32 -3.88 15.74
N ALA A 45 -11.51 -4.72 14.72
CA ALA A 45 -10.50 -5.58 14.13
C ALA A 45 -10.29 -5.23 12.64
N SER A 46 -10.70 -4.04 12.21
CA SER A 46 -10.52 -3.52 10.85
C SER A 46 -9.60 -2.30 10.84
N ALA A 47 -9.39 -1.73 9.66
CA ALA A 47 -8.65 -0.50 9.44
C ALA A 47 -9.52 0.76 9.44
N ILE A 48 -10.76 0.71 9.96
CA ILE A 48 -11.57 1.91 10.21
C ILE A 48 -10.80 2.82 11.17
N SER A 49 -10.68 4.11 10.83
CA SER A 49 -9.97 5.11 11.64
C SER A 49 -10.62 5.27 13.01
N SER A 50 -9.87 5.75 14.02
CA SER A 50 -10.44 5.97 15.36
C SER A 50 -11.62 6.96 15.34
N ALA A 51 -11.51 8.03 14.55
CA ALA A 51 -12.58 9.01 14.37
C ALA A 51 -13.82 8.40 13.72
N ASP A 52 -13.65 7.62 12.64
CA ASP A 52 -14.77 6.94 11.97
C ASP A 52 -15.40 5.86 12.86
N TYR A 53 -14.59 5.14 13.64
CA TYR A 53 -15.04 4.14 14.58
C TYR A 53 -15.94 4.75 15.67
N ASP A 54 -15.54 5.89 16.24
CA ASP A 54 -16.34 6.61 17.22
C ASP A 54 -17.62 7.20 16.62
N ALA A 55 -17.55 7.73 15.40
CA ALA A 55 -18.72 8.20 14.66
C ALA A 55 -19.70 7.05 14.39
N LEU A 56 -19.20 5.92 13.89
CA LEU A 56 -19.99 4.73 13.56
C LEU A 56 -20.68 4.15 14.80
N LYS A 57 -20.00 4.11 15.95
CA LYS A 57 -20.62 3.72 17.23
C LYS A 57 -21.78 4.62 17.60
N LYS A 58 -21.61 5.95 17.48
CA LYS A 58 -22.68 6.91 17.77
C LYS A 58 -23.89 6.72 16.84
N ILE A 59 -23.64 6.48 15.55
CA ILE A 59 -24.69 6.21 14.55
C ILE A 59 -25.47 4.95 14.94
N LEU A 60 -24.80 3.82 15.14
CA LEU A 60 -25.45 2.55 15.49
C LEU A 60 -26.24 2.63 16.81
N LEU A 61 -25.68 3.26 17.84
CA LEU A 61 -26.38 3.45 19.11
C LEU A 61 -27.62 4.34 18.95
N THR A 62 -27.58 5.31 18.04
CA THR A 62 -28.72 6.17 17.72
C THR A 62 -29.78 5.41 16.93
N ASP A 63 -29.38 4.60 15.96
CA ASP A 63 -30.30 3.78 15.16
C ASP A 63 -31.03 2.72 15.99
N PHE A 64 -30.38 2.11 16.99
CA PHE A 64 -31.06 1.24 17.96
C PHE A 64 -32.14 1.99 18.76
N ARG A 65 -31.85 3.21 19.22
CA ARG A 65 -32.82 4.04 19.96
C ARG A 65 -33.97 4.48 19.07
N ASN A 66 -33.68 4.88 17.84
CA ASN A 66 -34.70 5.26 16.84
C ASN A 66 -35.60 4.08 16.47
N SER A 67 -35.09 2.85 16.59
CA SER A 67 -35.85 1.61 16.42
C SER A 67 -36.64 1.20 17.69
N GLY A 68 -36.73 2.07 18.70
CA GLY A 68 -37.52 1.85 19.92
C GLY A 68 -36.83 0.99 20.99
N VAL A 69 -35.53 0.70 20.86
CA VAL A 69 -34.79 -0.17 21.78
C VAL A 69 -34.08 0.66 22.85
N ARG A 70 -34.23 0.28 24.12
CA ARG A 70 -33.50 0.90 25.24
C ARG A 70 -32.13 0.26 25.40
N LEU A 71 -31.09 1.10 25.50
CA LEU A 71 -29.73 0.65 25.77
C LEU A 71 -29.50 0.62 27.29
N VAL A 72 -29.21 -0.55 27.83
CA VAL A 72 -29.11 -0.82 29.27
C VAL A 72 -27.84 -1.62 29.60
N LYS A 73 -27.54 -1.78 30.89
CA LYS A 73 -26.48 -2.68 31.36
C LYS A 73 -26.87 -4.15 31.14
N ALA A 74 -25.88 -5.03 31.06
CA ALA A 74 -26.06 -6.44 30.68
C ALA A 74 -27.07 -7.17 31.56
N GLU A 75 -27.14 -6.84 32.85
CA GLU A 75 -28.03 -7.46 33.84
C GLU A 75 -29.51 -7.13 33.63
N LEU A 76 -29.79 -6.02 32.93
CA LEU A 76 -31.14 -5.54 32.63
C LEU A 76 -31.54 -5.80 31.16
N SER A 77 -30.65 -6.43 30.38
CA SER A 77 -30.82 -6.63 28.95
C SER A 77 -31.58 -7.91 28.63
N GLN A 78 -32.45 -7.87 27.63
CA GLN A 78 -33.10 -9.04 27.05
C GLN A 78 -32.21 -9.72 25.99
N ALA A 79 -31.28 -8.95 25.42
CA ALA A 79 -30.27 -9.44 24.49
C ALA A 79 -28.95 -8.66 24.67
N GLN A 80 -27.83 -9.36 24.51
CA GLN A 80 -26.50 -8.77 24.45
C GLN A 80 -25.97 -8.85 23.03
N VAL A 81 -25.58 -7.71 22.45
CA VAL A 81 -25.07 -7.62 21.09
C VAL A 81 -23.60 -7.21 21.13
N GLN A 82 -22.71 -8.09 20.70
CA GLN A 82 -21.31 -7.77 20.44
C GLN A 82 -21.13 -7.45 18.96
N ILE A 83 -20.79 -6.21 18.63
CA ILE A 83 -20.53 -5.78 17.25
C ILE A 83 -19.02 -5.71 17.03
N THR A 84 -18.50 -6.51 16.11
CA THR A 84 -17.12 -6.47 15.67
C THR A 84 -17.04 -5.92 14.26
N PHE A 85 -16.30 -4.84 14.07
CA PHE A 85 -15.92 -4.38 12.74
C PHE A 85 -14.66 -5.11 12.31
N SER A 86 -14.75 -5.86 11.22
CA SER A 86 -13.64 -6.57 10.59
C SER A 86 -13.55 -6.15 9.13
N GLU A 87 -12.63 -6.74 8.37
CA GLU A 87 -12.44 -6.47 6.96
C GLU A 87 -11.85 -7.67 6.23
N ASN A 88 -12.10 -7.71 4.93
CA ASN A 88 -11.27 -8.44 4.00
C ASN A 88 -10.65 -7.46 3.00
N TRP A 89 -9.90 -7.98 2.04
CA TRP A 89 -9.24 -7.16 1.02
C TRP A 89 -10.23 -6.33 0.18
N GLN A 90 -11.48 -6.76 0.01
CA GLN A 90 -12.49 -6.06 -0.80
C GLN A 90 -13.35 -5.05 -0.02
N SER A 91 -13.68 -5.36 1.23
CA SER A 91 -14.81 -4.75 1.94
C SER A 91 -14.66 -4.83 3.46
N TYR A 92 -15.33 -3.93 4.17
CA TYR A 92 -15.56 -4.11 5.59
C TYR A 92 -16.57 -5.24 5.82
N VAL A 93 -16.40 -5.96 6.92
CA VAL A 93 -17.29 -7.03 7.36
C VAL A 93 -17.73 -6.72 8.77
N TRP A 94 -19.00 -6.38 8.94
CA TRP A 94 -19.58 -6.09 10.24
C TRP A 94 -20.26 -7.34 10.77
N VAL A 95 -19.87 -7.75 11.97
CA VAL A 95 -20.36 -8.98 12.61
C VAL A 95 -21.06 -8.59 13.90
N ALA A 96 -22.32 -8.99 14.06
CA ALA A 96 -23.04 -8.84 15.31
C ALA A 96 -23.33 -10.22 15.88
N ASN A 97 -22.80 -10.50 17.07
CA ASN A 97 -23.08 -11.70 17.84
C ASN A 97 -24.16 -11.37 18.88
N ILE A 98 -25.33 -12.00 18.76
CA ILE A 98 -26.54 -11.71 19.54
C ILE A 98 -26.76 -12.88 20.50
N ARG A 99 -26.57 -12.61 21.79
CA ARG A 99 -26.79 -13.57 22.87
C ARG A 99 -28.11 -13.30 23.56
N GLN A 100 -28.99 -14.29 23.56
CA GLN A 100 -30.29 -14.28 24.22
C GLN A 100 -30.49 -15.59 25.01
N ALA A 101 -31.49 -15.63 25.90
CA ALA A 101 -31.82 -16.86 26.62
C ALA A 101 -32.22 -18.01 25.68
N SER A 102 -32.77 -17.69 24.50
CA SER A 102 -33.17 -18.65 23.46
C SER A 102 -32.00 -19.20 22.63
N GLY A 103 -30.80 -18.66 22.78
CA GLY A 103 -29.62 -19.11 22.07
C GLY A 103 -28.75 -17.98 21.53
N ASN A 104 -27.78 -18.35 20.68
CA ASN A 104 -26.84 -17.43 20.08
C ASN A 104 -27.10 -17.29 18.58
N GLN A 105 -27.15 -16.06 18.09
CA GLN A 105 -27.36 -15.77 16.67
C GLN A 105 -26.28 -14.82 16.15
N VAL A 106 -26.00 -14.90 14.85
CA VAL A 106 -25.01 -14.03 14.21
C VAL A 106 -25.63 -13.34 13.00
N VAL A 107 -25.34 -12.05 12.86
CA VAL A 107 -25.61 -11.26 11.66
C VAL A 107 -24.28 -10.81 11.09
N ILE A 108 -24.05 -11.07 9.80
CA ILE A 108 -22.85 -10.65 9.07
C ILE A 108 -23.30 -9.77 7.93
N LYS A 109 -22.71 -8.58 7.82
CA LYS A 109 -22.95 -7.65 6.72
C LYS A 109 -21.64 -7.26 6.06
N LYS A 110 -21.56 -7.44 4.74
CA LYS A 110 -20.49 -6.85 3.93
C LYS A 110 -20.84 -5.39 3.65
N VAL A 111 -19.89 -4.50 3.90
CA VAL A 111 -20.03 -3.06 3.70
C VAL A 111 -18.91 -2.60 2.79
N ALA A 112 -19.28 -1.98 1.66
CA ALA A 112 -18.29 -1.40 0.76
C ALA A 112 -17.41 -0.41 1.53
N ARG A 113 -16.11 -0.40 1.24
CA ARG A 113 -15.22 0.65 1.76
C ARG A 113 -15.80 1.98 1.25
N PRO A 114 -16.04 2.98 2.11
CA PRO A 114 -16.31 4.31 1.61
C PRO A 114 -15.12 4.66 0.73
N GLN A 115 -15.36 4.85 -0.56
CA GLN A 115 -14.39 5.55 -1.36
C GLN A 115 -14.23 6.89 -0.66
N LYS A 116 -13.09 7.11 0.00
CA LYS A 116 -12.64 8.46 0.23
C LYS A 116 -12.67 9.05 -1.17
N SER A 117 -13.64 9.93 -1.42
CA SER A 117 -13.72 10.64 -2.69
C SER A 117 -12.30 11.08 -2.97
N SER A 118 -11.68 10.54 -4.03
CA SER A 118 -10.42 11.03 -4.56
C SER A 118 -10.54 12.54 -4.46
N SER A 119 -9.67 13.18 -3.67
CA SER A 119 -9.89 14.57 -3.29
C SER A 119 -10.33 15.33 -4.54
N THR A 120 -11.41 16.11 -4.47
CA THR A 120 -11.89 16.96 -5.58
C THR A 120 -10.87 18.03 -5.98
N ARG A 121 -9.64 17.92 -5.48
CA ARG A 121 -8.48 18.69 -5.88
C ARG A 121 -8.05 18.24 -7.27
N THR A 122 -8.01 19.19 -8.18
CA THR A 122 -7.38 19.03 -9.49
C THR A 122 -5.99 18.42 -9.32
N PRO A 123 -5.63 17.35 -10.04
CA PRO A 123 -4.29 16.78 -10.03
C PRO A 123 -3.24 17.86 -10.24
N THR A 124 -2.32 18.01 -9.29
CA THR A 124 -1.25 19.01 -9.34
C THR A 124 -0.04 18.50 -10.11
N LEU A 125 0.01 17.19 -10.39
CA LEU A 125 1.01 16.57 -11.25
C LEU A 125 0.40 15.47 -12.11
N THR A 126 1.17 15.08 -13.13
CA THR A 126 0.87 13.95 -14.01
C THR A 126 1.98 12.90 -13.90
N LEU A 127 1.59 11.63 -13.86
CA LEU A 127 2.51 10.50 -14.00
C LEU A 127 2.60 10.11 -15.47
N ARG A 128 3.79 10.20 -16.03
CA ARG A 128 4.08 9.65 -17.36
C ARG A 128 4.68 8.27 -17.19
N ARG A 129 4.14 7.29 -17.89
CA ARG A 129 4.71 5.94 -17.96
C ARG A 129 5.28 5.67 -19.35
N ASN A 130 6.39 4.95 -19.40
CA ASN A 130 7.02 4.51 -20.64
C ASN A 130 7.44 3.04 -20.52
N LEU A 131 7.03 2.22 -21.48
CA LEU A 131 7.48 0.83 -21.55
C LEU A 131 8.93 0.82 -22.03
N VAL A 132 9.83 0.29 -21.22
CA VAL A 132 11.28 0.26 -21.52
C VAL A 132 11.67 -1.07 -22.15
N TRP A 133 11.07 -2.16 -21.67
CA TRP A 133 11.42 -3.52 -22.07
C TRP A 133 10.28 -4.50 -21.84
N GLN A 134 10.25 -5.59 -22.61
CA GLN A 134 9.28 -6.67 -22.43
C GLN A 134 9.90 -8.01 -22.83
N GLN A 135 9.66 -9.06 -22.05
CA GLN A 135 10.16 -10.41 -22.31
C GLN A 135 9.26 -11.49 -21.69
N GLU A 136 9.48 -12.75 -22.07
CA GLU A 136 8.74 -13.90 -21.51
C GLU A 136 9.31 -14.34 -20.15
N ALA A 137 10.64 -14.29 -19.98
CA ALA A 137 11.27 -14.68 -18.73
C ALA A 137 11.01 -13.64 -17.61
N PRO A 138 10.87 -14.07 -16.35
CA PRO A 138 10.61 -13.17 -15.23
C PRO A 138 11.66 -12.06 -15.09
N ILE A 139 11.17 -10.83 -14.96
CA ILE A 139 11.96 -9.68 -14.53
C ILE A 139 11.75 -9.52 -13.01
N LEU A 140 12.84 -9.35 -12.27
CA LEU A 140 12.79 -9.15 -10.82
C LEU A 140 13.04 -7.68 -10.43
N ASP A 141 13.92 -7.00 -11.15
CA ASP A 141 14.17 -5.57 -11.05
C ASP A 141 14.85 -5.07 -12.35
N LEU A 142 14.92 -3.75 -12.53
CA LEU A 142 15.65 -3.12 -13.61
C LEU A 142 16.38 -1.84 -13.21
N PHE A 143 17.42 -1.55 -13.98
CA PHE A 143 18.07 -0.25 -14.03
C PHE A 143 17.99 0.31 -15.45
N ASN A 144 17.72 1.61 -15.57
CA ASN A 144 17.69 2.31 -16.85
C ASN A 144 18.10 3.78 -16.67
N ASP A 145 19.15 4.20 -17.35
CA ASP A 145 19.62 5.60 -17.42
C ASP A 145 19.44 6.22 -18.82
N GLY A 146 18.72 5.52 -19.71
CA GLY A 146 18.52 5.88 -21.11
C GLY A 146 19.66 5.46 -22.05
N LYS A 147 20.86 5.16 -21.52
CA LYS A 147 22.01 4.66 -22.29
C LYS A 147 22.25 3.17 -22.07
N SER A 148 21.97 2.69 -20.86
CA SER A 148 22.16 1.32 -20.39
C SER A 148 20.86 0.84 -19.79
N LEU A 149 20.46 -0.38 -20.15
CA LEU A 149 19.36 -1.10 -19.53
C LEU A 149 19.94 -2.38 -18.93
N ILE A 150 19.72 -2.59 -17.65
CA ILE A 150 20.16 -3.79 -16.95
C ILE A 150 18.93 -4.44 -16.34
N ILE A 151 18.69 -5.69 -16.71
CA ILE A 151 17.56 -6.49 -16.25
C ILE A 151 18.08 -7.55 -15.29
N LEU A 152 17.52 -7.59 -14.09
CA LEU A 152 17.72 -8.68 -13.14
C LEU A 152 16.65 -9.74 -13.40
N GLU A 153 17.09 -10.93 -13.80
CA GLU A 153 16.25 -12.12 -13.94
C GLU A 153 16.53 -13.10 -12.79
N SER A 154 15.84 -14.25 -12.77
CA SER A 154 16.07 -15.28 -11.75
C SER A 154 17.49 -15.85 -11.81
N GLU A 155 18.01 -16.15 -13.01
CA GLU A 155 19.25 -16.91 -13.20
C GLU A 155 20.39 -16.08 -13.81
N GLN A 156 20.15 -14.81 -14.14
CA GLN A 156 21.13 -13.97 -14.81
C GLN A 156 20.84 -12.48 -14.68
N ILE A 157 21.87 -11.67 -14.94
CA ILE A 157 21.77 -10.23 -15.15
C ILE A 157 22.07 -9.97 -16.62
N ALA A 158 21.09 -9.45 -17.35
CA ALA A 158 21.22 -9.12 -18.77
C ALA A 158 21.46 -7.61 -18.93
N ALA A 159 22.53 -7.23 -19.63
CA ALA A 159 22.87 -5.83 -19.88
C ALA A 159 22.74 -5.50 -21.36
N TYR A 160 22.10 -4.36 -21.64
CA TYR A 160 21.84 -3.82 -22.96
C TYR A 160 22.37 -2.38 -23.04
N ALA A 161 22.81 -1.99 -24.22
CA ALA A 161 23.13 -0.59 -24.53
C ALA A 161 22.12 -0.03 -25.52
N ASN A 162 21.79 1.23 -25.36
CA ASN A 162 20.98 1.96 -26.31
C ASN A 162 21.84 2.39 -27.50
N ASP A 163 21.54 1.86 -28.68
CA ASP A 163 22.13 2.26 -29.95
C ASP A 163 21.03 2.86 -30.82
N ASN A 164 21.00 4.19 -30.90
CA ASN A 164 20.04 4.96 -31.70
C ASN A 164 18.56 4.62 -31.40
N GLY A 165 18.21 4.52 -30.12
CA GLY A 165 16.85 4.23 -29.67
C GLY A 165 16.51 2.74 -29.62
N GLN A 166 17.44 1.86 -29.99
CA GLN A 166 17.26 0.41 -29.92
C GLN A 166 18.18 -0.21 -28.86
N TRP A 167 17.59 -1.03 -28.00
CA TRP A 167 18.36 -1.82 -27.04
C TRP A 167 19.08 -2.96 -27.73
N ARG A 168 20.42 -2.97 -27.66
CA ARG A 168 21.27 -4.03 -28.17
C ARG A 168 21.92 -4.79 -27.02
N PRO A 169 21.88 -6.14 -27.03
CA PRO A 169 22.50 -6.94 -25.97
C PRO A 169 24.01 -6.67 -25.95
N ARG A 170 24.55 -6.48 -24.76
CA ARG A 170 26.00 -6.32 -24.54
C ARG A 170 26.59 -7.58 -23.94
N GLN A 171 25.96 -8.09 -22.89
CA GLN A 171 26.45 -9.24 -22.14
C GLN A 171 25.39 -9.77 -21.18
N THR A 172 25.65 -10.96 -20.68
CA THR A 172 24.86 -11.62 -19.67
C THR A 172 25.79 -12.18 -18.60
N LEU A 173 25.45 -11.97 -17.33
CA LEU A 173 26.19 -12.48 -16.19
C LEU A 173 25.33 -13.52 -15.48
N ALA A 174 25.76 -14.78 -15.45
CA ALA A 174 25.01 -15.85 -14.81
C ALA A 174 25.01 -15.69 -13.29
N ILE A 175 23.85 -15.90 -12.67
CA ILE A 175 23.69 -15.97 -11.22
C ILE A 175 23.73 -17.44 -10.84
N SER A 176 24.67 -17.81 -9.97
CA SER A 176 24.72 -19.15 -9.40
C SER A 176 23.91 -19.18 -8.11
N HIS A 177 22.97 -20.13 -8.02
CA HIS A 177 22.19 -20.37 -6.80
C HIS A 177 22.70 -21.61 -6.07
N GLU A 178 22.92 -21.48 -4.76
CA GLU A 178 23.26 -22.63 -3.90
C GLU A 178 22.02 -23.42 -3.45
N ARG A 179 20.82 -22.82 -3.58
CA ARG A 179 19.54 -23.40 -3.14
C ARG A 179 18.48 -23.23 -4.22
N SER A 180 17.44 -24.07 -4.17
CA SER A 180 16.27 -23.89 -5.02
C SER A 180 15.57 -22.56 -4.71
N SER A 181 15.30 -21.79 -5.76
CA SER A 181 14.55 -20.55 -5.67
C SER A 181 13.13 -20.74 -5.10
N PRO A 182 12.63 -19.80 -4.27
CA PRO A 182 11.22 -19.81 -3.87
C PRO A 182 10.29 -19.63 -5.08
N ARG A 183 9.01 -19.98 -4.92
CA ARG A 183 8.00 -19.84 -5.99
C ARG A 183 7.71 -18.38 -6.34
N ASP A 184 7.85 -17.50 -5.36
CA ASP A 184 7.61 -16.07 -5.48
C ASP A 184 8.94 -15.35 -5.25
N LEU A 185 9.71 -15.25 -6.33
CA LEU A 185 11.03 -14.63 -6.34
C LEU A 185 10.89 -13.11 -6.40
N ARG A 186 11.68 -12.43 -5.59
CA ARG A 186 11.87 -10.98 -5.65
C ARG A 186 13.35 -10.67 -5.76
N GLY A 187 13.68 -9.59 -6.45
CA GLY A 187 15.04 -9.12 -6.57
C GLY A 187 15.13 -7.62 -6.35
N ARG A 188 16.33 -7.16 -6.02
CA ARG A 188 16.68 -5.74 -5.98
C ARG A 188 18.02 -5.56 -6.68
N LEU A 189 18.03 -4.75 -7.73
CA LEU A 189 19.22 -4.39 -8.48
C LEU A 189 19.65 -2.98 -8.09
N GLN A 190 20.93 -2.83 -7.78
CA GLN A 190 21.58 -1.55 -7.58
C GLN A 190 22.75 -1.42 -8.56
N VAL A 191 22.86 -0.26 -9.18
CA VAL A 191 23.89 0.02 -10.17
C VAL A 191 24.52 1.35 -9.81
N ASN A 192 25.85 1.39 -9.79
CA ASN A 192 26.62 2.62 -9.59
C ASN A 192 27.75 2.65 -10.61
N GLY A 193 27.54 3.41 -11.68
CA GLY A 193 28.41 3.37 -12.86
C GLY A 193 28.43 1.97 -13.47
N SER A 194 29.60 1.32 -13.47
CA SER A 194 29.72 -0.07 -13.93
C SER A 194 29.50 -1.10 -12.84
N GLN A 195 29.50 -0.71 -11.56
CA GLN A 195 29.34 -1.65 -10.45
C GLN A 195 27.89 -2.04 -10.30
N ILE A 196 27.65 -3.32 -10.06
CA ILE A 196 26.32 -3.89 -9.85
C ILE A 196 26.28 -4.66 -8.54
N THR A 197 25.16 -4.53 -7.84
CA THR A 197 24.81 -5.35 -6.68
C THR A 197 23.39 -5.83 -6.86
N ALA A 198 23.19 -7.14 -6.88
CA ALA A 198 21.88 -7.78 -6.96
C ALA A 198 21.60 -8.53 -5.67
N PHE A 199 20.50 -8.19 -5.01
CA PHE A 199 19.97 -8.89 -3.86
C PHE A 199 18.87 -9.84 -4.30
N LEU A 200 19.01 -11.09 -3.90
CA LEU A 200 18.07 -12.19 -4.17
C LEU A 200 17.83 -12.94 -2.85
N PRO A 201 16.76 -13.76 -2.74
CA PRO A 201 16.44 -14.45 -1.51
C PRO A 201 17.58 -15.37 -1.04
N GLY A 202 18.33 -14.95 -0.02
CA GLY A 202 19.48 -15.68 0.54
C GLY A 202 20.78 -15.57 -0.27
N THR A 203 20.82 -14.74 -1.32
CA THR A 203 21.97 -14.59 -2.21
C THR A 203 22.27 -13.12 -2.46
N LEU A 204 23.54 -12.73 -2.34
CA LEU A 204 24.05 -11.43 -2.75
C LEU A 204 25.05 -11.63 -3.88
N CYS A 205 24.81 -10.96 -5.00
CA CYS A 205 25.74 -10.92 -6.12
C CYS A 205 26.32 -9.52 -6.27
N SER A 206 27.64 -9.40 -6.31
CA SER A 206 28.33 -8.13 -6.55
C SER A 206 29.33 -8.29 -7.68
N GLY A 207 29.49 -7.24 -8.48
CA GLY A 207 30.30 -7.33 -9.68
C GLY A 207 30.36 -6.04 -10.48
N SER A 208 30.78 -6.17 -11.73
CA SER A 208 30.84 -5.08 -12.69
C SER A 208 30.31 -5.52 -14.04
N ILE A 209 29.65 -4.61 -14.75
CA ILE A 209 29.31 -4.78 -16.16
C ILE A 209 30.47 -4.43 -17.10
N SER A 210 31.52 -3.77 -16.62
CA SER A 210 32.69 -3.45 -17.45
C SER A 210 33.96 -3.31 -16.59
N PRO A 211 34.94 -4.24 -16.70
CA PRO A 211 34.83 -5.53 -17.39
C PRO A 211 33.79 -6.46 -16.71
N PRO A 212 33.15 -7.38 -17.46
CA PRO A 212 32.14 -8.28 -16.92
C PRO A 212 32.71 -9.26 -15.89
N ALA A 213 32.25 -9.15 -14.65
CA ALA A 213 32.51 -10.12 -13.60
C ALA A 213 31.37 -10.08 -12.59
N LEU A 214 30.93 -11.24 -12.12
CA LEU A 214 29.90 -11.36 -11.10
C LEU A 214 30.29 -12.46 -10.11
N GLN A 215 30.30 -12.13 -8.83
CA GLN A 215 30.48 -13.09 -7.76
C GLN A 215 29.22 -13.11 -6.90
N CYS A 216 28.61 -14.29 -6.78
CA CYS A 216 27.48 -14.53 -5.90
C CYS A 216 27.94 -15.30 -4.66
N ARG A 217 27.32 -15.01 -3.51
CA ARG A 217 27.51 -15.73 -2.26
C ARG A 217 26.19 -15.83 -1.49
N THR A 218 26.05 -16.86 -0.67
CA THR A 218 24.98 -16.90 0.32
C THR A 218 25.11 -15.69 1.26
N SER A 219 23.99 -14.99 1.48
CA SER A 219 23.97 -13.80 2.31
C SER A 219 22.59 -13.54 2.93
N ASP A 220 22.61 -13.11 4.19
CA ASP A 220 21.47 -12.52 4.90
C ASP A 220 21.65 -11.00 5.09
N ASP A 221 22.56 -10.40 4.29
CA ASP A 221 22.81 -8.96 4.30
C ASP A 221 21.50 -8.19 4.03
N PRO A 222 21.23 -7.07 4.74
CA PRO A 222 20.01 -6.30 4.58
C PRO A 222 19.95 -5.69 3.18
N TRP A 223 18.77 -5.72 2.57
CA TRP A 223 18.59 -5.12 1.25
C TRP A 223 18.32 -3.63 1.39
N GLN A 224 18.79 -2.87 0.42
CA GLN A 224 18.46 -1.46 0.28
C GLN A 224 17.04 -1.31 -0.29
N VAL A 225 16.12 -0.89 0.57
CA VAL A 225 14.72 -0.66 0.23
C VAL A 225 14.56 0.68 -0.48
N ASP A 226 15.23 1.71 0.03
CA ASP A 226 15.24 3.07 -0.53
C ASP A 226 16.58 3.76 -0.19
N GLN A 227 16.78 5.01 -0.62
CA GLN A 227 17.93 5.82 -0.25
C GLN A 227 18.06 5.89 1.28
N ASN A 228 19.19 5.37 1.78
CA ASN A 228 19.51 5.32 3.20
C ASN A 228 18.48 4.55 4.07
N LEU A 229 17.75 3.62 3.48
CA LEU A 229 16.82 2.72 4.18
C LEU A 229 17.13 1.28 3.78
N ALA A 230 17.60 0.48 4.74
CA ALA A 230 17.90 -0.93 4.55
C ALA A 230 17.15 -1.79 5.56
N ALA A 231 16.77 -3.01 5.18
CA ALA A 231 16.03 -3.92 6.04
C ALA A 231 16.36 -5.39 5.75
N PHE A 232 16.24 -6.22 6.79
CA PHE A 232 16.45 -7.66 6.67
C PHE A 232 15.27 -8.33 5.95
N PHE A 233 15.57 -9.03 4.86
CA PHE A 233 14.58 -9.74 4.04
C PHE A 233 14.40 -11.18 4.53
N SER A 234 13.19 -11.72 4.43
CA SER A 234 12.90 -13.12 4.74
C SER A 234 12.91 -13.96 3.44
N PRO A 235 13.96 -14.75 3.17
CA PRO A 235 14.12 -15.41 1.88
C PRO A 235 13.00 -16.40 1.52
N ALA A 236 12.35 -16.98 2.53
CA ALA A 236 11.29 -17.97 2.34
C ALA A 236 9.88 -17.37 2.25
N ARG A 237 9.71 -16.07 2.48
CA ARG A 237 8.39 -15.45 2.70
C ARG A 237 8.09 -14.19 1.88
N ASN A 238 9.05 -13.74 1.07
CA ASN A 238 8.94 -12.58 0.18
C ASN A 238 8.51 -11.26 0.85
N PHE A 239 9.04 -10.97 2.05
CA PHE A 239 8.83 -9.69 2.74
C PHE A 239 10.04 -9.32 3.59
N PHE A 240 10.12 -8.04 3.96
CA PHE A 240 11.07 -7.54 4.96
C PHE A 240 10.55 -7.81 6.37
N THR A 241 11.41 -8.32 7.22
CA THR A 241 11.09 -8.74 8.59
C THR A 241 10.67 -7.59 9.51
N GLY A 242 10.98 -6.35 9.11
CA GLY A 242 10.77 -5.15 9.92
C GLY A 242 12.00 -4.72 10.73
N VAL A 243 13.04 -5.55 10.80
CA VAL A 243 14.33 -5.18 11.40
C VAL A 243 15.10 -4.30 10.41
N LEU A 244 15.42 -3.08 10.82
CA LEU A 244 16.08 -2.09 9.98
C LEU A 244 17.60 -2.09 10.18
N ALA A 245 18.32 -1.61 9.16
CA ALA A 245 19.76 -1.57 9.11
C ALA A 245 20.28 -0.23 8.56
N GLY A 246 21.61 -0.08 8.51
CA GLY A 246 22.25 1.17 8.08
C GLY A 246 21.99 2.30 9.08
N HIS A 247 21.54 3.46 8.58
CA HIS A 247 21.27 4.63 9.42
C HIS A 247 20.10 4.46 10.40
N SER A 248 19.26 3.44 10.18
CA SER A 248 18.13 3.10 11.06
C SER A 248 18.38 1.82 11.86
N ALA A 249 19.65 1.41 12.01
CA ALA A 249 19.99 0.21 12.77
C ALA A 249 19.53 0.30 14.24
N GLY A 250 18.91 -0.78 14.73
CA GLY A 250 18.33 -0.85 16.08
C GLY A 250 16.84 -0.51 16.15
N GLU A 251 16.30 0.13 15.11
CA GLU A 251 14.86 0.38 14.97
C GLU A 251 14.14 -0.83 14.39
N THR A 252 12.88 -1.01 14.79
CA THR A 252 12.01 -2.07 14.27
C THR A 252 10.63 -1.53 13.94
N VAL A 253 10.12 -1.91 12.78
CA VAL A 253 8.74 -1.68 12.34
C VAL A 253 8.03 -3.02 12.13
N PRO A 254 6.69 -3.05 11.99
CA PRO A 254 6.00 -4.26 11.54
C PRO A 254 6.55 -4.75 10.19
N ALA A 255 6.51 -6.07 9.95
CA ALA A 255 6.93 -6.66 8.68
C ALA A 255 6.21 -6.02 7.48
N PHE A 256 6.93 -5.82 6.39
CA PHE A 256 6.47 -5.02 5.26
C PHE A 256 6.96 -5.55 3.91
N PHE A 257 6.22 -5.24 2.84
CA PHE A 257 6.59 -5.61 1.47
C PHE A 257 7.48 -4.56 0.80
N SER A 258 7.22 -3.27 1.04
CA SER A 258 7.97 -2.15 0.44
C SER A 258 8.02 -0.97 1.41
N GLY A 259 9.01 -0.10 1.21
CA GLY A 259 9.25 1.07 2.05
C GLY A 259 9.71 2.26 1.22
N ALA A 260 9.44 3.46 1.70
CA ALA A 260 9.84 4.72 1.10
C ALA A 260 10.33 5.67 2.20
N ALA A 261 11.41 6.39 1.93
CA ALA A 261 11.94 7.47 2.76
C ALA A 261 11.84 8.79 2.00
N ILE A 262 11.24 9.80 2.61
CA ILE A 262 11.05 11.13 2.02
C ILE A 262 11.50 12.21 3.00
N GLU A 263 11.87 13.37 2.47
CA GLU A 263 12.32 14.53 3.25
C GLU A 263 11.37 15.71 3.07
N LYS A 264 11.00 16.38 4.16
CA LYS A 264 10.16 17.57 4.13
C LYS A 264 10.79 18.66 4.98
N GLY A 265 11.61 19.49 4.34
CA GLY A 265 12.54 20.35 5.08
C GLY A 265 13.53 19.49 5.87
N ASP A 266 13.68 19.75 7.17
CA ASP A 266 14.55 18.97 8.06
C ASP A 266 13.90 17.69 8.61
N LEU A 267 12.61 17.46 8.30
CA LEU A 267 11.88 16.29 8.80
C LEU A 267 12.03 15.11 7.85
N ARG A 268 12.55 14.00 8.37
CA ARG A 268 12.57 12.72 7.68
C ARG A 268 11.27 11.95 7.96
N GLN A 269 10.68 11.39 6.92
CA GLN A 269 9.48 10.57 7.02
C GLN A 269 9.72 9.23 6.35
N TRP A 270 9.09 8.20 6.89
CA TRP A 270 9.13 6.85 6.33
C TRP A 270 7.73 6.32 6.15
N VAL A 271 7.53 5.58 5.07
CA VAL A 271 6.29 4.88 4.80
C VAL A 271 6.61 3.43 4.54
N PHE A 272 5.85 2.52 5.15
CA PHE A 272 6.02 1.09 4.95
C PHE A 272 4.68 0.45 4.60
N ALA A 273 4.60 -0.28 3.49
CA ALA A 273 3.44 -1.09 3.12
C ALA A 273 3.51 -2.43 3.85
N GLY A 274 2.78 -2.56 4.96
CA GLY A 274 2.83 -3.71 5.86
C GLY A 274 2.27 -5.00 5.26
N THR A 275 2.72 -6.15 5.77
CA THR A 275 2.19 -7.47 5.38
C THR A 275 0.76 -7.71 5.86
N ASP A 276 0.22 -6.82 6.68
CA ASP A 276 -1.13 -6.83 7.24
C ASP A 276 -2.13 -5.98 6.44
N GLY A 277 -1.75 -5.55 5.23
CA GLY A 277 -2.59 -4.70 4.37
C GLY A 277 -2.68 -3.25 4.82
N ARG A 278 -1.75 -2.80 5.69
CA ARG A 278 -1.72 -1.44 6.22
C ARG A 278 -0.40 -0.76 5.88
N ALA A 279 -0.48 0.36 5.17
CA ALA A 279 0.61 1.31 5.04
C ALA A 279 0.71 2.20 6.29
N ARG A 280 1.92 2.44 6.78
CA ARG A 280 2.18 3.22 8.01
C ARG A 280 3.15 4.35 7.73
N LEU A 281 2.78 5.56 8.11
CA LEU A 281 3.62 6.76 8.04
C LEU A 281 4.29 7.01 9.41
N TYR A 282 5.59 7.26 9.38
CA TYR A 282 6.42 7.61 10.53
C TYR A 282 7.09 8.96 10.27
N ILE A 283 7.24 9.79 11.30
CA ILE A 283 7.86 11.12 11.20
C ILE A 283 8.88 11.26 12.31
N SER A 284 10.10 11.65 11.94
CA SER A 284 11.26 11.88 12.83
C SER A 284 11.80 10.65 13.57
N ASN A 285 10.96 9.68 13.93
CA ASN A 285 11.34 8.40 14.53
C ASN A 285 10.44 7.26 14.02
N LEU A 286 10.83 6.02 14.31
CA LEU A 286 10.18 4.79 13.84
C LEU A 286 9.41 4.03 14.94
N ALA A 287 9.26 4.64 16.13
CA ALA A 287 8.65 3.97 17.28
C ALA A 287 7.13 3.83 17.15
N THR A 288 6.45 4.87 16.68
CA THR A 288 4.98 4.88 16.53
C THR A 288 4.56 5.55 15.23
N PRO A 289 3.70 4.91 14.42
CA PRO A 289 3.21 5.53 13.21
C PRO A 289 2.29 6.70 13.54
N VAL A 290 2.46 7.84 12.86
CA VAL A 290 1.59 9.01 12.98
C VAL A 290 0.30 8.85 12.18
N SER A 291 0.29 7.93 11.21
CA SER A 291 -0.86 7.66 10.36
C SER A 291 -0.81 6.23 9.82
N THR A 292 -1.99 5.66 9.56
CA THR A 292 -2.16 4.33 8.99
C THR A 292 -3.20 4.38 7.88
N VAL A 293 -2.88 3.76 6.75
CA VAL A 293 -3.66 3.78 5.52
C VAL A 293 -3.87 2.34 5.05
N SER A 294 -5.07 1.98 4.58
CA SER A 294 -5.45 0.58 4.30
C SER A 294 -6.04 0.35 2.91
N ASP A 295 -6.02 1.37 2.07
CA ASP A 295 -6.46 1.35 0.67
C ASP A 295 -5.28 1.39 -0.31
N TRP A 296 -4.09 0.99 0.15
CA TRP A 296 -2.86 0.90 -0.66
C TRP A 296 -2.48 -0.56 -0.92
N GLY A 297 -1.84 -0.78 -2.06
CA GLY A 297 -1.20 -2.04 -2.40
C GLY A 297 0.16 -2.23 -1.70
N SER A 298 0.81 -3.33 -2.06
CA SER A 298 2.04 -3.80 -1.43
C SER A 298 3.31 -3.10 -1.93
N ASN A 299 3.20 -2.28 -2.99
CA ASN A 299 4.33 -1.70 -3.70
C ASN A 299 4.25 -0.17 -3.63
N ILE A 300 5.33 0.43 -3.12
CA ILE A 300 5.49 1.88 -3.02
C ILE A 300 6.92 2.28 -3.43
N ALA A 301 7.07 3.48 -3.97
CA ALA A 301 8.37 4.06 -4.30
C ALA A 301 8.37 5.57 -4.02
N ALA A 302 9.44 6.07 -3.41
CA ALA A 302 9.65 7.50 -3.25
C ALA A 302 10.16 8.11 -4.56
N VAL A 303 9.69 9.32 -4.87
CA VAL A 303 10.23 10.18 -5.93
C VAL A 303 10.34 11.61 -5.42
N GLN A 304 11.41 12.28 -5.80
CA GLN A 304 11.66 13.69 -5.54
C GLN A 304 11.45 14.49 -6.82
N SER A 305 10.55 15.47 -6.79
CA SER A 305 10.22 16.32 -7.93
C SER A 305 10.27 17.80 -7.57
N SER A 306 10.06 18.67 -8.56
CA SER A 306 9.84 20.10 -8.31
C SER A 306 8.37 20.43 -8.05
N CYS A 307 7.49 19.42 -7.95
CA CYS A 307 6.06 19.61 -7.80
C CYS A 307 5.68 19.62 -6.31
N GLY A 308 4.66 20.40 -5.96
CA GLY A 308 4.04 20.37 -4.63
C GLY A 308 5.06 20.55 -3.50
N THR A 309 5.18 19.54 -2.64
CA THR A 309 6.07 19.52 -1.48
C THR A 309 7.52 19.12 -1.80
N GLY A 310 7.80 18.78 -3.06
CA GLY A 310 9.11 18.31 -3.53
C GLY A 310 9.31 16.80 -3.44
N TRP A 311 8.49 16.09 -2.68
CA TRP A 311 8.52 14.63 -2.56
C TRP A 311 7.13 14.04 -2.71
N GLN A 312 7.07 12.91 -3.41
CA GLN A 312 5.85 12.12 -3.55
C GLN A 312 6.15 10.65 -3.29
N VAL A 313 5.14 9.94 -2.79
CA VAL A 313 5.18 8.48 -2.72
C VAL A 313 4.23 7.97 -3.79
N LEU A 314 4.78 7.22 -4.73
CA LEU A 314 3.99 6.49 -5.72
C LEU A 314 3.50 5.20 -5.06
N ILE A 315 2.20 4.94 -5.14
CA ILE A 315 1.53 3.79 -4.52
C ILE A 315 0.81 2.98 -5.59
N THR A 316 0.73 1.67 -5.37
CA THR A 316 -0.19 0.79 -6.10
C THR A 316 -1.50 0.59 -5.35
N PHE A 317 -2.52 0.02 -6.00
CA PHE A 317 -3.82 -0.24 -5.37
C PHE A 317 -3.87 -1.66 -4.75
N PRO A 318 -4.76 -1.89 -3.78
CA PRO A 318 -4.92 -3.20 -3.13
C PRO A 318 -5.71 -4.16 -4.04
N ASN A 319 -5.06 -4.63 -5.09
CA ASN A 319 -5.60 -5.64 -6.00
C ASN A 319 -4.96 -7.01 -5.74
N ASP A 320 -5.70 -8.09 -6.02
CA ASP A 320 -5.11 -9.42 -6.12
C ASP A 320 -4.35 -9.53 -7.46
N LEU A 321 -3.35 -10.41 -7.55
CA LEU A 321 -2.48 -10.56 -8.73
C LEU A 321 -3.22 -11.01 -10.02
N THR A 322 -4.55 -11.05 -10.00
CA THR A 322 -5.39 -11.45 -11.12
C THR A 322 -6.03 -10.27 -11.86
N HIS A 323 -5.86 -9.05 -11.36
CA HIS A 323 -6.36 -7.82 -11.97
C HIS A 323 -5.24 -6.87 -12.35
N ALA A 324 -5.53 -5.97 -13.31
CA ALA A 324 -4.64 -4.86 -13.61
C ALA A 324 -4.50 -3.97 -12.36
N ASP A 325 -3.27 -3.55 -12.09
CA ASP A 325 -2.99 -2.58 -11.04
C ASP A 325 -3.00 -1.16 -11.62
N ALA A 326 -2.93 -0.17 -10.75
CA ALA A 326 -2.73 1.21 -11.14
C ALA A 326 -1.76 1.91 -10.20
N VAL A 327 -1.13 2.98 -10.68
CA VAL A 327 -0.20 3.78 -9.89
C VAL A 327 -0.75 5.18 -9.69
N GLN A 328 -0.65 5.68 -8.45
CA GLN A 328 -1.03 7.04 -8.09
C GLN A 328 0.06 7.70 -7.24
N ALA A 329 0.24 9.01 -7.39
CA ALA A 329 1.14 9.78 -6.56
C ALA A 329 0.40 10.38 -5.35
N MET A 330 1.01 10.24 -4.18
CA MET A 330 0.52 10.75 -2.92
C MET A 330 1.52 11.74 -2.31
N GLU A 331 1.00 12.74 -1.61
CA GLU A 331 1.75 13.61 -0.70
C GLU A 331 1.21 13.50 0.72
N PHE A 332 2.02 13.85 1.72
CA PHE A 332 1.58 13.90 3.11
C PHE A 332 1.38 15.34 3.59
N GLN A 333 0.11 15.68 3.85
CA GLN A 333 -0.31 16.97 4.37
C GLN A 333 -1.00 16.73 5.71
N ASN A 334 -0.54 17.39 6.78
CA ASN A 334 -1.07 17.23 8.14
C ASN A 334 -1.18 15.76 8.60
N HIS A 335 -0.18 14.94 8.29
CA HIS A 335 -0.12 13.49 8.58
C HIS A 335 -1.14 12.64 7.82
N GLU A 336 -1.84 13.21 6.85
CA GLU A 336 -2.75 12.49 5.96
C GLU A 336 -2.15 12.36 4.57
N ALA A 337 -2.37 11.19 3.96
CA ALA A 337 -2.02 10.98 2.56
C ALA A 337 -3.10 11.63 1.67
N VAL A 338 -2.65 12.49 0.76
CA VAL A 338 -3.50 13.20 -0.20
C VAL A 338 -3.03 12.86 -1.60
N SER A 339 -3.97 12.46 -2.46
CA SER A 339 -3.66 12.20 -3.86
C SER A 339 -3.34 13.50 -4.60
N VAL A 340 -2.26 13.48 -5.38
CA VAL A 340 -1.79 14.62 -6.17
C VAL A 340 -1.74 14.32 -7.67
N SER A 341 -2.06 13.09 -8.08
CA SER A 341 -2.18 12.68 -9.48
C SER A 341 -3.47 11.91 -9.75
N SER A 342 -3.87 11.82 -11.02
CA SER A 342 -4.81 10.78 -11.45
C SER A 342 -4.20 9.38 -11.28
N SER A 343 -5.06 8.36 -11.23
CA SER A 343 -4.65 6.96 -11.34
C SER A 343 -4.08 6.67 -12.74
N THR A 344 -2.99 5.90 -12.80
CA THR A 344 -2.37 5.43 -14.05
C THR A 344 -2.48 3.91 -14.12
N GLU A 345 -3.51 3.43 -14.82
CA GLU A 345 -3.80 2.00 -15.02
C GLU A 345 -2.65 1.27 -15.73
N LEU A 346 -2.33 0.05 -15.34
CA LEU A 346 -1.30 -0.82 -15.93
C LEU A 346 -1.91 -2.00 -16.69
N SER A 347 -1.06 -2.79 -17.36
CA SER A 347 -1.47 -3.97 -18.14
C SER A 347 -1.72 -5.22 -17.28
N GLY A 348 -1.40 -5.16 -15.99
CA GLY A 348 -1.46 -6.27 -15.05
C GLY A 348 -0.96 -5.89 -13.65
N PRO A 349 -0.75 -6.87 -12.76
CA PRO A 349 -0.24 -6.62 -11.42
C PRO A 349 1.20 -6.10 -11.40
N VAL A 350 1.49 -5.18 -10.48
CA VAL A 350 2.86 -4.73 -10.20
C VAL A 350 3.55 -5.75 -9.29
N LEU A 351 4.66 -6.31 -9.76
CA LEU A 351 5.45 -7.32 -9.06
C LEU A 351 6.63 -6.72 -8.29
N ALA A 352 7.22 -5.66 -8.83
CA ALA A 352 8.29 -4.91 -8.19
C ALA A 352 8.10 -3.42 -8.49
N PHE A 353 8.38 -2.57 -7.51
CA PHE A 353 8.32 -1.13 -7.68
C PHE A 353 9.41 -0.47 -6.84
N TRP A 354 10.26 0.29 -7.49
CA TRP A 354 11.44 0.86 -6.86
C TRP A 354 11.72 2.28 -7.37
N PRO A 355 12.40 3.13 -6.58
CA PRO A 355 12.97 4.36 -7.09
C PRO A 355 13.88 4.09 -8.30
N GLY A 356 13.80 4.96 -9.30
CA GLY A 356 14.61 4.92 -10.51
C GLY A 356 15.97 5.59 -10.31
N GLU A 357 16.72 5.74 -11.40
CA GLU A 357 18.07 6.31 -11.35
C GLU A 357 18.05 7.83 -11.11
N THR A 358 17.07 8.54 -11.65
CA THR A 358 16.89 9.96 -11.35
C THR A 358 15.87 10.13 -10.23
N PRO A 359 16.01 11.16 -9.38
CA PRO A 359 15.10 11.36 -8.24
C PRO A 359 13.62 11.45 -8.64
N GLN A 360 13.31 11.91 -9.86
CA GLN A 360 11.94 12.09 -10.37
C GLN A 360 11.32 10.80 -10.93
N THR A 361 12.04 9.68 -10.90
CA THR A 361 11.65 8.45 -11.60
C THR A 361 11.46 7.27 -10.67
N ALA A 362 10.59 6.35 -11.09
CA ALA A 362 10.42 5.04 -10.48
C ALA A 362 10.35 3.96 -11.56
N ASN A 363 10.81 2.77 -11.25
CA ASN A 363 10.78 1.61 -12.14
C ASN A 363 9.79 0.59 -11.60
N ALA A 364 8.91 0.09 -12.46
CA ALA A 364 7.97 -0.96 -12.12
C ALA A 364 8.17 -2.18 -13.02
N VAL A 365 7.98 -3.36 -12.44
CA VAL A 365 7.85 -4.61 -13.17
C VAL A 365 6.39 -5.05 -13.10
N VAL A 366 5.80 -5.36 -14.26
CA VAL A 366 4.40 -5.76 -14.40
C VAL A 366 4.31 -7.08 -15.15
N GLN A 367 3.44 -7.99 -14.72
CA GLN A 367 3.07 -9.14 -15.55
C GLN A 367 1.80 -8.82 -16.33
N SER A 368 1.93 -8.64 -17.64
CA SER A 368 0.83 -8.30 -18.53
C SER A 368 -0.23 -9.39 -18.55
N LEU A 369 -1.47 -9.11 -18.13
CA LEU A 369 -2.55 -10.10 -18.15
C LEU A 369 -3.01 -10.43 -19.58
N ALA A 370 -2.80 -9.51 -20.52
CA ALA A 370 -3.16 -9.68 -21.92
C ALA A 370 -2.16 -10.55 -22.69
N THR A 371 -0.86 -10.41 -22.41
CA THR A 371 0.20 -11.07 -23.18
C THR A 371 0.94 -12.16 -22.40
N ASN A 372 0.74 -12.24 -21.08
CA ASN A 372 1.48 -13.06 -20.15
C ASN A 372 3.01 -12.83 -20.15
N LYS A 373 3.46 -11.68 -20.67
CA LYS A 373 4.86 -11.27 -20.65
C LYS A 373 5.15 -10.34 -19.47
N TYR A 374 6.40 -10.33 -19.04
CA TYR A 374 6.92 -9.37 -18.08
C TYR A 374 7.29 -8.07 -18.80
N GLU A 375 6.79 -6.97 -18.28
CA GLU A 375 6.98 -5.62 -18.79
C GLU A 375 7.75 -4.79 -17.76
N ALA A 376 8.80 -4.10 -18.21
CA ALA A 376 9.55 -3.15 -17.41
C ALA A 376 9.13 -1.73 -17.79
N TRP A 377 8.58 -1.00 -16.83
CA TRP A 377 8.05 0.34 -16.99
C TRP A 377 8.92 1.35 -16.24
N ASN A 378 9.11 2.52 -16.84
CA ASN A 378 9.62 3.69 -16.15
C ASN A 378 8.49 4.70 -15.96
N PHE A 379 8.39 5.25 -14.76
CA PHE A 379 7.48 6.32 -14.38
C PHE A 379 8.27 7.60 -14.18
N THR A 380 7.76 8.71 -14.70
CA THR A 380 8.32 10.05 -14.49
C THR A 380 7.23 10.99 -14.00
N VAL A 381 7.54 11.75 -12.95
CA VAL A 381 6.67 12.82 -12.44
C VAL A 381 6.84 14.08 -13.29
N ALA A 382 5.73 14.65 -13.77
CA ALA A 382 5.71 15.95 -14.44
C ALA A 382 4.72 16.89 -13.73
N CYS A 383 5.16 18.10 -13.38
CA CYS A 383 4.28 19.07 -12.73
C CYS A 383 3.27 19.62 -13.72
N ASN A 384 2.03 19.78 -13.27
CA ASN A 384 1.04 20.51 -14.05
C ASN A 384 1.27 22.02 -13.81
N PRO A 385 1.18 22.86 -14.86
CA PRO A 385 1.38 24.30 -14.76
C PRO A 385 0.30 25.01 -13.93
#